data_AF-A0A352Y510-F1
#
_entry.id   AF-A0A352Y510-F1
#
_cell.length_a   1.000
_cell.length_b   1.000
_cell.length_c   1.000
_cell.angle_alpha   90.00
_cell.angle_beta   90.00
_cell.angle_gamma   90.00
#
_symmetry.space_group_name_H-M   'P 1'
#
loop_
_entity.id
_entity.type
_entity.pdbx_description
1 polymer ?
#
loop_
_entity_poly.entity_id
_entity_poly.type
_entity_poly.pdbx_seq_one_letter_code
_entity_poly.pdbx_strand_id
1 'polypeptide(L)'
;ILNTAIEADDANEVLRDRARAAMNDWRSTIQRIVNKGIERQEIRPGINVDEVATIFITTLEGAIMLSNLYKDPIHMNRAADHIVRYIETIKLL
;
A
#
# COMPACT_ATOMS: atom_id res chain seq x y z
N ILE A 1 9.60 -0.48 -4.02
CA ILE A 1 10.51 -0.63 -2.86
C ILE A 1 10.67 -2.10 -2.47
N LEU A 2 9.62 -2.90 -2.61
CA LEU A 2 9.59 -4.31 -2.22
C LEU A 2 10.53 -5.18 -3.08
N ASN A 3 10.58 -4.97 -4.40
CA ASN A 3 11.49 -5.71 -5.29
C ASN A 3 12.95 -5.48 -4.91
N THR A 4 13.31 -4.23 -4.57
CA THR A 4 14.65 -3.87 -4.09
C THR A 4 14.93 -4.44 -2.70
N ALA A 5 13.92 -4.57 -1.83
CA ALA A 5 14.07 -5.17 -0.51
C ALA A 5 14.33 -6.69 -0.60
N ILE A 6 13.66 -7.38 -1.52
CA ILE A 6 13.86 -8.81 -1.80
C ILE A 6 15.21 -9.04 -2.49
N GLU A 7 15.56 -8.24 -3.50
CA GLU A 7 16.85 -8.33 -4.19
C GLU A 7 18.05 -7.96 -3.28
N ALA A 8 17.84 -7.12 -2.26
CA ALA A 8 18.87 -6.73 -1.30
C ALA A 8 19.02 -7.72 -0.12
N ASP A 9 18.05 -8.60 0.12
CA ASP A 9 18.03 -9.54 1.26
C ASP A 9 19.20 -10.54 1.19
N ASP A 10 19.66 -10.87 -0.02
CA ASP A 10 20.81 -11.77 -0.25
C ASP A 10 22.18 -11.07 -0.17
N ALA A 11 22.26 -9.74 -0.07
CA ALA A 11 23.51 -9.00 -0.28
C ALA A 11 23.85 -7.90 0.74
N ASN A 12 22.89 -7.26 1.45
CA ASN A 12 23.21 -6.12 2.34
C ASN A 12 22.11 -5.78 3.37
N GLU A 13 22.35 -6.08 4.66
CA GLU A 13 21.44 -5.78 5.78
C GLU A 13 21.08 -4.29 5.91
N VAL A 14 22.00 -3.38 5.57
CA VAL A 14 21.77 -1.93 5.67
C VAL A 14 20.72 -1.47 4.65
N LEU A 15 20.70 -2.07 3.45
CA LEU A 15 19.70 -1.75 2.43
C LEU A 15 18.33 -2.28 2.83
N ARG A 16 18.27 -3.47 3.45
CA ARG A 16 17.04 -4.05 3.99
C ARG A 16 16.42 -3.16 5.07
N ASP A 17 17.23 -2.66 6.01
CA ASP A 17 16.73 -1.80 7.08
C ASP A 17 16.22 -0.45 6.56
N ARG A 18 16.89 0.12 5.54
CA ARG A 18 16.38 1.33 4.86
C ARG A 18 15.06 1.08 4.13
N ALA A 19 14.95 -0.05 3.43
CA ALA A 19 13.71 -0.42 2.77
C ALA A 19 12.58 -0.62 3.78
N ARG A 20 12.84 -1.31 4.90
CA ARG A 20 11.88 -1.48 6.00
C ARG A 20 11.45 -0.13 6.58
N ALA A 21 12.37 0.79 6.82
CA ALA A 21 12.06 2.13 7.32
C ALA A 21 11.12 2.89 6.35
N ALA A 22 11.43 2.88 5.06
CA ALA A 22 10.58 3.52 4.05
C ALA A 22 9.17 2.89 3.98
N MET A 23 9.06 1.56 4.10
CA MET A 23 7.77 0.87 4.14
C MET A 23 6.97 1.19 5.41
N ASN A 24 7.65 1.32 6.56
CA ASN A 24 7.03 1.73 7.81
C ASN A 24 6.48 3.16 7.73
N ASP A 25 7.22 4.08 7.11
CA ASP A 25 6.77 5.47 6.90
C ASP A 25 5.54 5.53 5.98
N TRP A 26 5.52 4.71 4.93
CA TRP A 26 4.37 4.62 4.03
C TRP A 26 3.15 4.04 4.75
N ARG A 27 3.32 2.94 5.49
CA ARG A 27 2.26 2.32 6.31
C ARG A 27 1.70 3.33 7.31
N SER A 28 2.57 4.00 8.07
CA SER A 28 2.19 5.03 9.05
C SER A 28 1.41 6.17 8.39
N THR A 29 1.81 6.59 7.19
CA THR A 29 1.10 7.63 6.43
C THR A 29 -0.32 7.21 6.07
N ILE A 30 -0.52 6.00 5.55
CA ILE A 30 -1.85 5.49 5.22
C ILE A 30 -2.71 5.35 6.48
N GLN A 31 -2.16 4.76 7.54
CA GLN A 31 -2.87 4.61 8.82
C GLN A 31 -3.36 5.96 9.36
N ARG A 32 -2.51 7.00 9.30
CA ARG A 32 -2.89 8.37 9.70
C ARG A 32 -4.00 8.96 8.84
N ILE A 33 -3.98 8.73 7.52
CA ILE A 33 -5.04 9.20 6.61
C ILE A 33 -6.37 8.51 6.94
N VAL A 34 -6.35 7.19 7.11
CA VAL A 34 -7.55 6.39 7.42
C VAL A 34 -8.14 6.78 8.77
N ASN A 35 -7.30 6.94 9.81
CA ASN A 35 -7.76 7.40 11.12
C ASN A 35 -8.42 8.79 11.04
N LYS A 36 -7.84 9.73 10.28
CA LYS A 36 -8.47 11.05 10.05
C LYS A 36 -9.81 10.93 9.32
N GLY A 37 -9.93 10.02 8.35
CA GLY A 37 -11.20 9.75 7.68
C GLY A 37 -12.27 9.23 8.65
N ILE A 38 -11.89 8.39 9.62
CA ILE A 38 -12.79 7.93 10.69
C ILE A 38 -13.20 9.10 11.60
N GLU A 39 -12.24 9.91 12.06
CA GLU A 39 -12.50 11.10 12.89
C GLU A 39 -13.45 12.09 12.21
N ARG A 40 -13.33 12.23 10.88
CA ARG A 40 -14.18 13.10 10.05
C ARG A 40 -15.48 12.47 9.59
N GLN A 41 -15.76 11.23 10.00
CA GLN A 41 -16.94 10.47 9.57
C GLN A 41 -17.02 10.26 8.04
N GLU A 42 -15.87 10.25 7.35
CA GLU A 42 -15.75 9.91 5.93
C GLU A 42 -15.62 8.38 5.73
N ILE A 43 -15.00 7.71 6.70
CA ILE A 43 -14.75 6.26 6.71
C ILE A 43 -15.48 5.63 7.91
N ARG A 44 -16.02 4.41 7.75
CA ARG A 44 -16.77 3.75 8.82
C ARG A 44 -15.88 3.45 10.03
N PRO A 45 -16.38 3.66 11.26
CA PRO A 45 -15.68 3.21 12.45
C PRO A 45 -15.62 1.67 12.50
N GLY A 46 -14.64 1.13 13.20
CA GLY A 46 -14.49 -0.33 13.40
C GLY A 46 -13.76 -1.07 12.27
N ILE A 47 -13.31 -0.37 11.22
CA ILE A 47 -12.39 -0.97 10.24
C ILE A 47 -11.01 -1.21 10.86
N ASN A 48 -10.32 -2.25 10.39
CA ASN A 48 -8.93 -2.47 10.76
C ASN A 48 -8.01 -1.58 9.91
N VAL A 49 -7.53 -0.50 10.52
CA VAL A 49 -6.67 0.50 9.85
C VAL A 49 -5.37 -0.10 9.33
N ASP A 50 -4.83 -1.10 10.04
CA ASP A 50 -3.60 -1.77 9.63
C ASP A 50 -3.79 -2.68 8.42
N GLU A 51 -4.94 -3.36 8.38
CA GLU A 51 -5.35 -4.17 7.23
C GLU A 51 -5.49 -3.30 5.98
N VAL A 52 -6.15 -2.14 6.08
CA VAL A 52 -6.27 -1.18 4.97
C VAL A 52 -4.88 -0.78 4.44
N ALA A 53 -3.97 -0.39 5.33
CA ALA A 53 -2.62 0.01 4.95
C ALA A 53 -1.87 -1.13 4.24
N THR A 54 -1.97 -2.35 4.77
CA THR A 54 -1.34 -3.55 4.19
C THR A 54 -1.89 -3.87 2.80
N ILE A 55 -3.22 -3.83 2.63
CA ILE A 55 -3.87 -4.09 1.33
C ILE A 55 -3.43 -3.04 0.30
N PHE A 56 -3.39 -1.76 0.66
CA PHE A 56 -2.96 -0.70 -0.27
C PHE A 56 -1.53 -0.91 -0.73
N ILE A 57 -0.62 -1.13 0.23
CA ILE A 57 0.81 -1.29 -0.04
C ILE A 57 1.06 -2.51 -0.94
N THR A 58 0.50 -3.67 -0.58
CA THR A 58 0.71 -4.91 -1.33
C THR A 58 0.11 -4.82 -2.74
N THR A 59 -1.07 -4.20 -2.89
CA THR A 59 -1.71 -3.96 -4.19
C THR A 59 -0.85 -3.07 -5.08
N LEU A 60 -0.36 -1.95 -4.57
CA LEU A 60 0.45 -1.00 -5.34
C LEU A 60 1.82 -1.57 -5.70
N GLU A 61 2.55 -2.13 -4.75
CA GLU A 61 3.89 -2.69 -5.01
C GLU A 61 3.83 -3.87 -5.98
N GLY A 62 2.84 -4.78 -5.82
CA GLY A 62 2.63 -5.88 -6.75
C GLY A 62 2.28 -5.39 -8.16
N ALA A 63 1.47 -4.34 -8.27
CA ALA A 63 1.14 -3.76 -9.57
C ALA A 63 2.33 -3.04 -10.22
N ILE A 64 3.16 -2.35 -9.44
CA ILE A 64 4.42 -1.76 -9.93
C ILE A 64 5.33 -2.85 -10.48
N MET A 65 5.47 -3.95 -9.73
CA MET A 65 6.26 -5.11 -10.15
C MET A 65 5.75 -5.68 -11.47
N LEU A 66 4.45 -6.02 -11.56
CA LEU A 66 3.86 -6.62 -12.77
C LEU A 66 3.94 -5.68 -13.98
N SER A 67 3.63 -4.39 -13.80
CA SER A 67 3.73 -3.42 -14.90
C SER A 67 5.15 -3.27 -15.41
N ASN A 68 6.16 -3.32 -14.52
CA ASN A 68 7.56 -3.29 -14.94
C ASN A 68 8.02 -4.58 -15.62
N LEU A 69 7.54 -5.74 -15.15
CA LEU A 69 7.89 -7.06 -15.70
C LEU A 69 7.33 -7.25 -17.11
N TYR A 70 6.03 -6.97 -17.29
CA TYR A 70 5.35 -7.16 -18.58
C TYR A 70 5.45 -5.95 -19.51
N LYS A 71 6.03 -4.83 -19.04
CA LYS A 71 6.05 -3.54 -19.75
C LYS A 71 4.65 -3.07 -20.17
N ASP A 72 3.67 -3.35 -19.31
CA ASP A 72 2.25 -3.07 -19.55
C ASP A 72 1.63 -2.29 -18.36
N PRO A 73 1.17 -1.04 -18.56
CA PRO A 73 0.55 -0.26 -17.50
C PRO A 73 -0.80 -0.80 -17.03
N ILE A 74 -1.39 -1.81 -17.71
CA ILE A 74 -2.70 -2.36 -17.36
C ILE A 74 -2.76 -2.86 -15.91
N HIS A 75 -1.67 -3.40 -15.37
CA HIS A 75 -1.63 -3.90 -14.00
C HIS A 75 -1.75 -2.76 -12.99
N MET A 76 -1.07 -1.63 -13.25
CA MET A 76 -1.22 -0.42 -12.44
C MET A 76 -2.63 0.15 -12.51
N ASN A 77 -3.21 0.23 -13.71
CA ASN A 77 -4.58 0.72 -13.89
C ASN A 77 -5.58 -0.14 -13.11
N ARG A 78 -5.47 -1.47 -13.21
CA ARG A 78 -6.33 -2.41 -12.48
C ARG A 78 -6.19 -2.29 -10.95
N ALA A 79 -4.98 -2.06 -10.46
CA ALA A 79 -4.71 -1.86 -9.05
C ALA A 79 -5.31 -0.55 -8.54
N ALA A 80 -5.14 0.55 -9.28
CA ALA A 80 -5.77 1.83 -8.97
C ALA A 80 -7.31 1.70 -8.92
N ASP A 81 -7.90 1.07 -9.93
CA ASP A 81 -9.33 0.80 -9.98
C ASP A 81 -9.81 -0.05 -8.80
N HIS A 82 -9.02 -1.05 -8.39
CA HIS A 82 -9.34 -1.89 -7.24
C HIS A 82 -9.30 -1.09 -5.94
N ILE A 83 -8.28 -0.25 -5.74
CA ILE A 83 -8.15 0.60 -4.55
C ILE A 83 -9.32 1.58 -4.47
N VAL A 84 -9.73 2.20 -5.58
CA VAL A 84 -10.92 3.08 -5.62
C VAL A 84 -12.16 2.30 -5.18
N ARG A 85 -12.42 1.13 -5.78
CA ARG A 85 -13.56 0.30 -5.38
C ARG A 85 -13.50 -0.12 -3.91
N TYR A 86 -12.33 -0.48 -3.40
CA TYR A 86 -12.15 -0.84 -2.00
C TYR A 86 -12.42 0.35 -1.07
N ILE A 87 -12.01 1.58 -1.44
CA ILE A 87 -12.34 2.78 -0.67
C ILE A 87 -13.87 2.95 -0.58
N GLU A 88 -14.59 2.77 -1.69
CA GLU A 88 -16.06 2.81 -1.67
C GLU A 88 -16.65 1.77 -0.71
N THR A 89 -16.03 0.59 -0.59
CA THR A 89 -16.52 -0.42 0.35
C THR A 89 -16.33 -0.04 1.80
N ILE A 90 -15.42 0.89 2.18
CA ILE A 90 -15.15 1.28 3.57
C ILE A 90 -15.70 2.67 3.95
N LYS A 91 -16.20 3.44 2.98
CA LYS A 91 -16.84 4.75 3.22
C LYS A 91 -18.08 4.64 4.12
N LEU A 92 -18.34 5.71 4.88
CA LEU A 92 -19.52 5.82 5.74
C LEU A 92 -20.79 6.26 5.00
N LEU A 93 -20.66 6.94 3.85
CA LEU A 93 -21.74 7.35 2.95
C LEU A 93 -21.36 7.11 1.49
#